data_AF-A0A378B2A3-F1
#
_entry.id   AF-A0A378B2A3-F1
#
_cell.length_a   1.000
_cell.length_b   1.000
_cell.length_c   1.000
_cell.angle_alpha   90.00
_cell.angle_beta   90.00
_cell.angle_gamma   90.00
#
_symmetry.space_group_name_H-M   'P 1'
#
loop_
_entity.id
_entity.type
_entity.pdbx_description
1 polymer ?
#
loop_
_entity_poly.entity_id
_entity_poly.type
_entity_poly.pdbx_seq_one_letter_code
_entity_poly.pdbx_strand_id
1 'polypeptide(L)' 'MRGKKCGVVLNPATPAESIAEYAHLLDKVTVMSVDPGYAGQKFIPESLNKIRKLINMAQK' A
#
# COMPACT_ATOMS: atom_id res chain seq x y z
N MET A 1 21.36 11.85 -3.81
CA MET A 1 20.30 10.82 -3.91
C MET A 1 19.44 11.03 -5.17
N ARG A 2 20.02 10.97 -6.38
CA ARG A 2 19.22 10.95 -7.63
C ARG A 2 19.17 9.51 -8.14
N GLY A 3 18.00 9.03 -8.55
CA GLY A 3 17.81 7.71 -9.18
C GLY A 3 17.32 6.55 -8.30
N LYS A 4 16.87 6.80 -7.06
CA LYS A 4 16.19 5.76 -6.26
C LYS A 4 14.70 5.75 -6.54
N LYS A 5 14.11 4.56 -6.66
CA LYS A 5 12.65 4.37 -6.77
C LYS A 5 11.97 4.73 -5.44
N CYS A 6 10.84 5.42 -5.52
CA CYS A 6 10.00 5.76 -4.39
C CYS A 6 8.97 4.64 -4.16
N GLY A 7 8.82 4.21 -2.90
CA GLY A 7 7.81 3.24 -2.55
C GLY A 7 7.20 3.51 -1.18
N VAL A 8 5.94 3.13 -1.03
CA VAL A 8 5.20 3.25 0.22
C VAL A 8 4.66 1.90 0.67
N VAL A 9 4.62 1.68 1.98
CA VAL A 9 4.01 0.51 2.60
C VAL A 9 2.81 0.98 3.42
N LEU A 10 1.65 0.35 3.23
CA LEU A 10 0.43 0.65 3.97
C LEU A 10 0.11 -0.46 4.96
N ASN A 11 0.02 -0.10 6.24
CA ASN A 11 -0.47 -0.98 7.30
C ASN A 11 -1.96 -1.32 7.06
N PRO A 12 -2.50 -2.40 7.66
CA PRO A 12 -3.90 -2.80 7.46
C PRO A 12 -4.90 -1.71 7.83
N ALA A 13 -4.67 -0.96 8.91
CA ALA A 13 -5.55 0.12 9.35
C ALA A 13 -5.45 1.41 8.51
N THR A 14 -4.37 1.59 7.73
CA THR A 14 -4.15 2.83 6.96
C THR A 14 -4.98 2.82 5.67
N PRO A 15 -5.88 3.79 5.43
CA PRO A 15 -6.69 3.85 4.21
C PRO A 15 -5.85 4.00 2.93
N ALA A 16 -6.33 3.50 1.79
CA ALA A 16 -5.63 3.65 0.50
C ALA A 16 -5.56 5.12 0.07
N GLU A 17 -6.58 5.88 0.43
CA GLU A 17 -6.77 7.28 0.10
C GLU A 17 -5.71 8.17 0.75
N SER A 18 -5.04 7.70 1.81
CA SER A 18 -3.96 8.44 2.51
C SER A 18 -2.76 8.79 1.63
N ILE A 19 -2.58 8.09 0.50
CA ILE A 19 -1.47 8.32 -0.43
C ILE A 19 -1.91 8.99 -1.73
N ALA A 20 -3.18 9.39 -1.86
CA ALA A 20 -3.74 9.90 -3.12
C ALA A 20 -2.96 11.10 -3.67
N GLU A 21 -2.60 12.06 -2.81
CA GLU A 21 -1.87 13.28 -3.21
C GLU A 21 -0.47 12.98 -3.75
N TYR A 22 0.16 11.91 -3.28
CA TYR A 22 1.54 11.57 -3.64
C TYR A 22 1.63 10.38 -4.60
N ALA A 23 0.51 9.78 -4.99
CA ALA A 23 0.47 8.54 -5.78
C ALA A 23 1.26 8.66 -7.08
N HIS A 24 1.24 9.83 -7.71
CA HIS A 24 1.97 10.15 -8.94
C HIS A 24 3.50 10.14 -8.81
N LEU A 25 4.03 10.14 -7.58
CA LEU A 25 5.47 10.10 -7.30
C LEU A 25 5.96 8.67 -6.96
N LEU A 26 5.06 7.70 -6.81
CA LEU A 26 5.38 6.37 -6.30
C LEU A 26 5.65 5.40 -7.45
N ASP A 27 6.79 4.72 -7.39
CA ASP A 27 7.10 3.59 -8.28
C ASP A 27 6.46 2.27 -7.80
N LYS A 28 6.17 2.16 -6.48
CA LYS A 28 5.62 0.94 -5.88
C LYS A 28 4.78 1.22 -4.63
N VAL A 29 3.63 0.56 -4.51
CA VAL A 29 2.83 0.49 -3.28
C VAL A 29 2.85 -0.95 -2.76
N THR A 30 3.10 -1.14 -1.47
CA THR A 30 3.04 -2.45 -0.81
C THR A 30 1.95 -2.42 0.25
N VAL A 31 1.02 -3.37 0.21
CA VAL A 31 -0.04 -3.50 1.21
C VAL A 31 0.33 -4.59 2.18
N MET A 32 0.34 -4.26 3.48
CA MET A 32 0.48 -5.27 4.52
C MET A 32 -0.81 -6.08 4.64
N SER A 33 -0.68 -7.40 4.61
CA SER A 33 -1.77 -8.35 4.78
C SER A 33 -1.88 -8.90 6.20
N VAL A 34 -1.06 -8.37 7.12
CA VAL A 34 -1.01 -8.65 8.55
C VAL A 34 -0.56 -7.36 9.26
N ASP A 35 -0.71 -7.28 10.57
CA ASP A 35 -0.15 -6.14 11.30
C ASP A 35 1.40 -6.19 11.33
N PRO A 36 2.07 -5.04 11.31
CA PRO A 36 3.53 -5.00 11.34
C PRO A 36 4.09 -5.51 12.67
N GLY A 37 5.25 -6.17 12.61
CA GLY A 37 6.03 -6.55 13.79
C GLY A 37 6.74 -7.89 13.64
N TYR A 38 5.98 -8.97 13.38
CA TYR A 38 6.52 -10.34 13.40
C TYR A 38 5.87 -11.26 12.36
N ALA A 39 6.55 -12.36 12.04
CA ALA A 39 6.10 -13.37 11.08
C ALA A 39 5.11 -14.38 11.69
N GLY A 40 4.32 -15.06 10.85
CA GLY A 40 3.38 -16.11 11.28
C GLY A 40 1.99 -15.62 11.71
N GLN A 41 1.69 -14.34 11.49
CA GLN A 41 0.36 -13.79 11.74
C GLN A 41 -0.68 -14.28 10.74
N LYS A 42 -1.95 -14.25 11.15
CA LYS A 42 -3.09 -14.60 10.29
C LYS A 42 -3.27 -13.54 9.22
N PHE A 43 -3.45 -14.00 7.98
CA PHE A 43 -3.80 -13.15 6.85
C PHE A 43 -5.10 -12.37 7.11
N ILE A 44 -5.11 -11.08 6.72
CA ILE A 44 -6.23 -10.14 6.81
C ILE A 44 -6.85 -10.00 5.41
N PRO A 45 -7.98 -10.66 5.10
CA PRO A 45 -8.57 -10.68 3.75
C PRO A 45 -8.94 -9.29 3.20
N GLU A 46 -9.25 -8.34 4.08
CA GLU A 46 -9.59 -6.96 3.75
C GLU A 46 -8.42 -6.23 3.06
N SER A 47 -7.18 -6.71 3.20
CA SER A 47 -6.03 -6.19 2.47
C SER A 47 -6.22 -6.27 0.95
N LEU A 48 -6.97 -7.27 0.47
CA LEU A 48 -7.31 -7.41 -0.96
C LEU A 48 -8.23 -6.29 -1.45
N ASN A 49 -9.16 -5.82 -0.61
CA ASN A 49 -10.01 -4.68 -0.95
C ASN A 49 -9.18 -3.40 -1.11
N LYS A 50 -8.15 -3.24 -0.27
CA LYS A 50 -7.20 -2.13 -0.39
C LYS A 50 -6.40 -2.18 -1.69
N ILE A 51 -5.94 -3.37 -2.10
CA ILE A 51 -5.26 -3.57 -3.39
C ILE A 51 -6.18 -3.16 -4.55
N ARG A 52 -7.45 -3.57 -4.54
CA ARG A 52 -8.43 -3.17 -5.57
C ARG A 52 -8.61 -1.65 -5.64
N LYS A 53 -8.74 -0.98 -4.49
CA LYS A 53 -8.83 0.49 -4.42
C LYS A 53 -7.60 1.16 -5.04
N LEU A 54 -6.40 0.70 -4.69
CA LEU A 54 -5.15 1.24 -5.21
C LEU A 54 -5.00 1.05 -6.72
N ILE A 55 -5.43 -0.09 -7.26
CA ILE A 55 -5.44 -0.32 -8.72
C ILE A 55 -6.39 0.68 -9.40
N ASN A 56 -7.59 0.88 -8.87
CA ASN A 56 -8.54 1.85 -9.41
C ASN A 56 -8.04 3.30 -9.32
N MET A 57 -7.22 3.62 -8.31
CA MET A 57 -6.55 4.92 -8.18
C MET A 57 -5.43 5.10 -9.20
N ALA A 58 -4.66 4.04 -9.51
CA ALA A 58 -3.55 4.08 -10.46
C ALA A 58 -3.98 4.11 -11.93
N GLN A 59 -5.23 3.74 -12.23
CA GLN A 59 -5.82 3.78 -13.57
C GLN A 59 -6.45 5.14 -13.92
N LYS A 60 -6.45 6.10 -12.98
CA LYS A 60 -6.86 7.48 -13.20
C LYS A 60 -5.65 8.35 -13.47
#